data_AF-A0A962VN67-F1
#
_entry.id   AF-A0A962VN67-F1
#
_cell.length_a   1.000
_cell.length_b   1.000
_cell.length_c   1.000
_cell.angle_alpha   90.00
_cell.angle_beta   90.00
_cell.angle_gamma   90.00
#
_symmetry.space_group_name_H-M   'P 1'
#
loop_
_entity.id
_entity.type
_entity.pdbx_description
1 polymer ?
#
loop_
_entity_poly.entity_id
_entity_poly.type
_entity_poly.pdbx_seq_one_letter_code
_entity_poly.pdbx_strand_id
1 'polypeptide(L)'
;MKTTKLIARVQELLQRLPEETKLKKLRKAVKALKEKQEDLEDKLKHTKGKHARERLKQKIDVLQAQRRKGAEVYRRLKDEQKAPAPSTPETDKPSEPNADS
;
A
#
# COMPACT_ATOMS: atom_id res chain seq x y z
N MET A 1 -24.93 6.84 -0.14
CA MET A 1 -24.43 5.69 -0.95
C MET A 1 -23.15 6.01 -1.75
N LYS A 2 -22.09 6.55 -1.12
CA LYS A 2 -20.85 6.95 -1.83
C LYS A 2 -19.63 6.11 -1.42
N THR A 3 -19.60 5.63 -0.18
CA THR A 3 -18.48 4.87 0.38
C THR A 3 -18.35 3.46 -0.21
N THR A 4 -19.46 2.75 -0.42
CA THR A 4 -19.48 1.41 -1.03
C THR A 4 -18.96 1.42 -2.46
N LYS A 5 -19.29 2.46 -3.25
CA LYS A 5 -18.75 2.64 -4.61
C LYS A 5 -17.25 2.93 -4.60
N LEU A 6 -16.75 3.67 -3.62
CA LEU A 6 -15.31 3.92 -3.45
C LEU A 6 -14.56 2.63 -3.11
N ILE A 7 -15.14 1.79 -2.23
CA ILE A 7 -14.56 0.50 -1.85
C ILE A 7 -14.53 -0.47 -3.04
N ALA A 8 -15.63 -0.59 -3.79
CA ALA A 8 -15.69 -1.43 -4.99
C ALA A 8 -14.66 -1.01 -6.05
N ARG A 9 -14.50 0.30 -6.27
CA ARG A 9 -13.54 0.84 -7.24
C ARG A 9 -12.08 0.61 -6.81
N VAL A 10 -11.81 0.55 -5.52
CA VAL A 10 -10.49 0.19 -4.98
C VAL A 10 -10.21 -1.29 -5.17
N GLN A 11 -11.19 -2.17 -4.95
CA GLN A 11 -11.05 -3.62 -5.21
C GLN A 11 -10.82 -3.91 -6.70
N GLU A 12 -11.56 -3.25 -7.58
CA GLU A 12 -11.41 -3.40 -9.03
C GLU A 12 -10.03 -2.90 -9.53
N LEU A 13 -9.53 -1.80 -8.96
CA LEU A 13 -8.19 -1.28 -9.25
C LEU A 13 -7.06 -2.20 -8.75
N LEU A 14 -7.30 -2.99 -7.70
CA LEU A 14 -6.35 -3.99 -7.22
C LEU A 14 -6.22 -5.16 -8.19
N GLN A 15 -7.27 -5.52 -8.91
CA GLN A 15 -7.30 -6.72 -9.77
C GLN A 15 -6.71 -6.54 -11.19
N ARG A 16 -6.73 -5.35 -11.83
CA ARG A 16 -6.56 -5.30 -13.31
C ARG A 16 -5.75 -4.14 -13.94
N LEU A 17 -4.70 -3.62 -13.30
CA LEU A 17 -3.84 -2.58 -13.93
C LEU A 17 -2.34 -2.93 -13.91
N PRO A 18 -1.56 -2.46 -14.92
CA PRO A 18 -0.12 -2.66 -14.96
C PRO A 18 0.51 -2.06 -13.69
N GLU A 19 1.35 -2.84 -13.02
CA GLU A 19 1.75 -2.56 -11.63
C GLU A 19 2.37 -1.18 -11.41
N GLU A 20 3.06 -0.61 -12.39
CA GLU A 20 3.62 0.74 -12.32
C GLU A 20 2.55 1.82 -12.06
N THR A 21 1.36 1.65 -12.64
CA THR A 21 0.23 2.57 -12.39
C THR A 21 -0.37 2.39 -11.00
N LYS A 22 -0.30 1.17 -10.43
CA LYS A 22 -0.71 0.92 -9.03
C LYS A 22 0.24 1.61 -8.05
N LEU A 23 1.56 1.52 -8.26
CA LEU A 23 2.55 2.25 -7.44
C LEU A 23 2.38 3.77 -7.51
N LYS A 24 2.19 4.33 -8.72
CA LYS A 24 1.93 5.78 -8.88
C LYS A 24 0.64 6.21 -8.17
N LYS A 25 -0.45 5.44 -8.30
CA LYS A 25 -1.71 5.72 -7.61
C LYS A 25 -1.57 5.61 -6.09
N LEU A 26 -0.86 4.59 -5.59
CA LEU A 26 -0.58 4.41 -4.17
C LEU A 26 0.25 5.58 -3.62
N ARG A 27 1.30 6.02 -4.33
CA ARG A 27 2.09 7.18 -3.95
C ARG A 27 1.23 8.45 -3.87
N LYS A 28 0.36 8.68 -4.86
CA LYS A 28 -0.59 9.82 -4.84
C LYS A 28 -1.56 9.73 -3.66
N ALA A 29 -2.09 8.55 -3.38
CA ALA A 29 -2.99 8.32 -2.24
C ALA A 29 -2.29 8.60 -0.89
N VAL A 30 -1.07 8.10 -0.70
CA VAL A 30 -0.26 8.36 0.50
C VAL A 30 0.05 9.86 0.64
N LYS A 31 0.35 10.56 -0.46
CA LYS A 31 0.57 12.01 -0.45
C LYS A 31 -0.70 12.78 -0.05
N ALA A 32 -1.84 12.44 -0.64
CA ALA A 32 -3.13 13.06 -0.31
C ALA A 32 -3.56 12.79 1.14
N LEU A 33 -3.23 11.62 1.69
CA LEU A 33 -3.44 11.32 3.11
C LEU A 33 -2.57 12.21 4.01
N LYS A 34 -1.33 12.50 3.61
CA LYS A 34 -0.43 13.41 4.35
C LYS A 34 -0.97 14.84 4.36
N GLU A 35 -1.37 15.36 3.20
CA GLU A 35 -1.94 16.70 3.07
C GLU A 35 -3.21 16.83 3.95
N LYS A 36 -4.10 15.82 3.90
CA LYS A 36 -5.29 15.79 4.79
C LYS A 36 -4.95 15.70 6.27
N GLN A 37 -3.85 15.04 6.63
CA GLN A 37 -3.41 14.95 8.02
C GLN A 37 -2.93 16.33 8.50
N GLU A 38 -2.11 17.01 7.70
CA GLU A 38 -1.63 18.37 8.00
C GLU A 38 -2.80 19.35 8.14
N ASP A 39 -3.78 19.31 7.22
CA ASP A 39 -5.00 20.13 7.31
C ASP A 39 -5.79 19.89 8.62
N LEU A 40 -5.85 18.63 9.07
CA LEU A 40 -6.56 18.26 10.30
C LEU A 40 -5.78 18.64 11.55
N GLU A 41 -4.45 18.55 11.51
CA GLU A 41 -3.56 19.00 12.58
C GLU A 41 -3.64 20.52 12.74
N ASP A 42 -3.62 21.27 11.64
CA ASP A 42 -3.82 22.72 11.66
C ASP A 42 -5.22 23.09 12.16
N LYS A 43 -6.27 22.40 11.69
CA LYS A 43 -7.62 22.57 12.26
C LYS A 43 -7.65 22.28 13.77
N LEU A 44 -6.91 21.29 14.24
CA LEU A 44 -6.84 20.94 15.66
C LEU A 44 -6.17 22.04 16.49
N LYS A 45 -5.18 22.77 15.96
CA LYS A 45 -4.56 23.94 16.62
C LYS A 45 -5.56 25.06 16.87
N HIS A 46 -6.49 25.28 15.94
CA HIS A 46 -7.48 26.36 16.02
C HIS A 46 -8.81 25.94 16.66
N THR A 47 -9.05 24.64 16.85
CA THR A 47 -10.31 24.12 17.42
C THR A 47 -10.34 24.28 18.93
N LYS A 48 -11.33 25.05 19.42
CA LYS A 48 -11.67 25.16 20.84
C LYS A 48 -12.69 24.08 21.21
N GLY A 49 -12.56 23.52 22.42
CA GLY A 49 -13.48 22.52 22.97
C GLY A 49 -12.93 21.10 22.95
N LYS A 50 -13.00 20.44 24.11
CA LYS A 50 -12.41 19.11 24.38
C LYS A 50 -12.92 18.04 23.40
N HIS A 51 -14.24 17.91 23.25
CA HIS A 51 -14.86 16.91 22.37
C HIS A 51 -14.57 17.11 20.88
N ALA A 52 -14.42 18.35 20.43
CA ALA A 52 -14.08 18.64 19.03
C ALA A 52 -12.62 18.29 18.75
N ARG A 53 -11.71 18.63 19.67
CA ARG A 53 -10.29 18.25 19.61
C ARG A 53 -10.10 16.73 19.64
N GLU A 54 -10.84 16.03 20.48
CA GLU A 54 -10.75 14.58 20.63
C GLU A 54 -11.19 13.84 19.36
N ARG A 55 -12.30 14.28 18.74
CA ARG A 55 -12.75 13.75 17.43
C ARG A 55 -11.74 14.00 16.32
N LEU A 56 -11.12 15.18 16.29
CA LEU A 56 -10.06 15.49 15.33
C LEU A 56 -8.83 14.61 15.56
N LYS A 57 -8.43 14.41 16.82
CA LYS A 57 -7.29 13.58 17.19
C LYS A 57 -7.49 12.12 16.76
N GLN A 58 -8.65 11.53 17.06
CA GLN A 58 -9.00 10.18 16.59
C GLN A 58 -8.90 10.05 15.05
N LYS A 59 -9.34 11.09 14.34
CA LYS A 59 -9.30 11.11 12.87
C LYS A 59 -7.87 11.21 12.34
N ILE A 60 -7.01 11.98 13.00
CA ILE A 60 -5.57 12.06 12.71
C ILE A 60 -4.91 10.70 12.96
N ASP A 61 -5.23 10.02 14.06
CA ASP A 61 -4.66 8.71 14.39
C ASP A 61 -4.99 7.65 13.33
N VAL A 62 -6.25 7.62 12.86
CA VAL A 62 -6.67 6.72 11.77
C VAL A 62 -5.91 7.02 10.47
N LEU A 63 -5.73 8.30 10.12
CA LEU A 63 -4.97 8.70 8.94
C LEU A 63 -3.51 8.31 9.05
N GLN A 64 -2.89 8.48 10.22
CA GLN A 64 -1.52 8.03 10.47
C GLN A 64 -1.38 6.51 10.30
N ALA A 65 -2.30 5.73 10.87
CA ALA A 65 -2.30 4.27 10.72
C ALA A 65 -2.45 3.84 9.25
N GLN A 66 -3.36 4.48 8.51
CA GLN A 66 -3.53 4.21 7.08
C GLN A 66 -2.29 4.61 6.25
N ARG A 67 -1.65 5.73 6.59
CA ARG A 67 -0.41 6.17 5.93
C ARG A 67 0.72 5.18 6.16
N ARG A 68 0.90 4.68 7.39
CA ARG A 68 1.92 3.66 7.71
C ARG A 68 1.69 2.38 6.89
N LYS A 69 0.46 1.86 6.90
CA LYS A 69 0.08 0.69 6.09
C LYS A 69 0.29 0.93 4.60
N GLY A 70 -0.10 2.09 4.06
CA GLY A 70 0.11 2.43 2.65
C GLY A 70 1.60 2.53 2.27
N ALA A 71 2.44 3.03 3.15
CA ALA A 71 3.89 3.09 2.94
C ALA A 71 4.58 1.71 3.02
N GLU A 72 4.09 0.81 3.86
CA GLU A 72 4.55 -0.59 3.91
C GLU A 72 4.18 -1.34 2.63
N VAL A 73 2.92 -1.22 2.19
CA VAL A 73 2.48 -1.81 0.92
C VAL A 73 3.28 -1.25 -0.26
N TYR A 74 3.57 0.05 -0.27
CA TYR A 74 4.39 0.67 -1.31
C TYR A 74 5.81 0.09 -1.33
N ARG A 75 6.43 -0.12 -0.17
CA ARG A 75 7.77 -0.74 -0.07
C ARG A 75 7.77 -2.16 -0.60
N ARG A 76 6.81 -2.99 -0.16
CA ARG A 76 6.67 -4.38 -0.64
C ARG A 76 6.52 -4.46 -2.16
N LEU A 77 5.61 -3.68 -2.73
CA LEU A 77 5.39 -3.64 -4.19
C LEU A 77 6.63 -3.15 -4.96
N LYS A 78 7.39 -2.20 -4.38
CA LYS A 78 8.61 -1.71 -5.00
C LYS A 78 9.72 -2.76 -4.94
N ASP A 79 9.82 -3.50 -3.84
CA ASP A 79 10.81 -4.56 -3.67
C ASP A 79 10.48 -5.78 -4.55
N GLU A 80 9.21 -6.14 -4.69
CA GLU A 80 8.72 -7.16 -5.65
C GLU A 80 9.04 -6.79 -7.10
N GLN A 81 8.96 -5.52 -7.48
CA GLN A 81 9.36 -5.06 -8.82
C GLN A 81 10.87 -4.99 -9.05
N LYS A 82 11.65 -4.86 -7.96
CA LYS A 82 13.11 -4.79 -8.03
C LYS A 82 13.76 -6.16 -7.92
N ALA A 83 13.09 -7.14 -7.32
CA ALA A 83 13.55 -8.51 -7.27
C ALA A 83 13.56 -9.09 -8.70
N PRO A 84 14.73 -9.41 -9.29
CA PRO A 84 14.74 -10.34 -10.41
C PRO A 84 14.15 -11.66 -9.89
N ALA A 85 13.32 -12.30 -10.73
CA ALA A 85 12.67 -13.56 -10.44
C ALA A 85 13.62 -14.49 -9.65
N PRO A 86 13.15 -15.19 -8.60
CA PRO A 86 13.97 -16.22 -7.98
C PRO A 86 14.38 -17.18 -9.11
N SER A 87 15.68 -17.21 -9.36
CA SER A 87 16.33 -18.20 -10.18
C SER A 87 15.73 -19.54 -9.80
N THR A 88 15.13 -20.20 -10.79
CA THR A 88 14.72 -21.60 -10.71
C THR A 88 15.74 -22.37 -9.89
N PRO A 89 15.35 -23.08 -8.81
CA PRO A 89 16.28 -24.00 -8.18
C PRO A 89 16.67 -24.99 -9.27
N GLU A 90 17.97 -25.04 -9.54
CA GLU A 90 18.59 -25.98 -10.45
C GLU A 90 18.00 -27.37 -10.19
N THR A 91 17.35 -27.92 -11.22
CA THR A 91 16.95 -29.32 -11.24
C THR A 91 18.21 -30.14 -11.06
N ASP A 92 18.33 -30.68 -9.85
CA ASP A 92 19.30 -31.68 -9.46
C ASP A 92 19.33 -32.79 -10.51
N LYS A 93 20.53 -33.04 -11.02
CA LYS A 93 20.88 -34.07 -11.99
C LYS A 93 20.55 -35.44 -11.39
N PRO A 94 20.01 -36.38 -12.18
CA PRO A 94 20.56 -37.73 -12.13
C PRO A 94 21.32 -37.97 -13.42
N SER A 95 22.64 -38.03 -13.27
CA SER A 95 23.52 -38.62 -14.26
C SER A 95 23.12 -40.09 -14.42
N GLU A 96 22.53 -40.47 -15.56
CA GLU A 96 22.46 -41.89 -15.95
C GLU A 96 23.88 -42.37 -16.32
N PRO A 97 24.42 -43.40 -15.66
CA PRO A 97 25.58 -44.10 -16.18
C PRO A 97 25.13 -45.02 -17.31
N ASN A 98 25.70 -44.82 -18.49
CA ASN A 98 25.69 -45.80 -19.57
C ASN A 98 26.15 -47.16 -19.04
N ALA A 99 25.37 -48.21 -19.29
CA ALA A 99 25.82 -49.60 -19.21
C ALA A 99 25.41 -50.31 -20.51
N ASP A 100 26.44 -50.54 -21.31
CA ASP A 100 26.55 -51.37 -22.50
C ASP A 100 26.12 -52.82 -22.19
N SER A 101 25.24 -53.41 -23.01
CA SER A 101 25.06 -54.87 -23.19
C SER A 101 24.22 -55.17 -24.43
#